data_AF-X1V4M1-F1
#
_entry.id   AF-X1V4M1-F1
#
_cell.length_a   1.000
_cell.length_b   1.000
_cell.length_c   1.000
_cell.angle_alpha   90.00
_cell.angle_beta   90.00
_cell.angle_gamma   90.00
#
_symmetry.space_group_name_H-M   'P 1'
#
loop_
_entity.id
_entity.type
_entity.pdbx_description
1 polymer ?
#
loop_
_entity_poly.entity_id
_entity_poly.type
_entity_poly.pdbx_seq_one_letter_code
_entity_poly.pdbx_strand_id
1 'polypeptide(L)'
;YHYYTMTTCPCKIGIEPEKMPVQAIQDELNALIYEEEVQKACDAKDRELLSIIIVQPKAYHFDFLQGKTEWKVRGKWKKDEGFDIERNVQLDVEFKDAADECVGKRIIELLKAYNAKVVSEKLLYARTIPIEEGTL
;
A
#
# COMPACT_ATOMS: atom_id res chain seq x y z
N TYR A 1 3.07 -6.11 -30.61
CA TYR A 1 3.02 -6.07 -29.14
C TYR A 1 3.37 -7.45 -28.61
N HIS A 2 4.61 -7.65 -28.17
CA HIS A 2 4.99 -8.89 -27.49
C HIS A 2 4.48 -8.82 -26.05
N TYR A 3 3.49 -9.63 -25.73
CA TYR A 3 3.09 -9.91 -24.35
C TYR A 3 4.24 -10.65 -23.68
N TYR A 4 5.07 -9.95 -22.91
CA TYR A 4 5.87 -10.59 -21.88
C TYR A 4 4.89 -10.95 -20.77
N THR A 5 4.42 -12.19 -20.76
CA THR A 5 3.71 -12.72 -19.60
C THR A 5 4.70 -12.80 -18.44
N MET A 6 4.55 -11.91 -17.46
CA MET A 6 5.24 -12.10 -16.18
C MET A 6 4.73 -13.42 -15.61
N THR A 7 5.62 -14.41 -15.57
CA THR A 7 5.28 -15.78 -15.11
C THR A 7 5.58 -15.99 -13.63
N THR A 8 6.13 -14.98 -12.96
CA THR A 8 6.60 -15.07 -11.57
C THR A 8 6.08 -13.92 -10.72
N CYS A 9 5.49 -14.25 -9.57
CA CYS A 9 5.05 -13.27 -8.57
C CYS A 9 6.24 -12.46 -8.05
N PRO A 10 6.24 -11.12 -8.17
CA PRO A 10 7.29 -10.28 -7.58
C PRO A 10 7.38 -10.43 -6.05
N CYS A 11 6.29 -10.82 -5.39
CA CYS A 11 6.27 -11.14 -3.97
C CYS A 11 7.19 -12.30 -3.55
N LYS A 12 7.55 -13.22 -4.47
CA LYS A 12 8.34 -14.44 -4.16
C LYS A 12 9.81 -14.33 -4.53
N ILE A 13 10.15 -13.36 -5.38
CA ILE A 13 11.50 -13.20 -5.95
C ILE A 13 12.01 -11.76 -5.87
N GLY A 14 11.24 -10.87 -5.26
CA GLY A 14 11.49 -9.44 -5.22
C GLY A 14 12.78 -9.09 -4.48
N ILE A 15 13.35 -7.95 -4.86
CA ILE A 15 14.47 -7.35 -4.15
C ILE A 15 13.98 -6.88 -2.77
N GLU A 16 14.84 -6.94 -1.77
CA GLU A 16 14.58 -6.33 -0.46
C GLU A 16 14.16 -4.85 -0.63
N PRO A 17 12.96 -4.43 -0.16
CA PRO A 17 12.44 -3.08 -0.38
C PRO A 17 13.37 -1.95 0.05
N GLU A 18 14.18 -2.17 1.08
CA GLU A 18 15.15 -1.22 1.60
C GLU A 18 16.25 -0.89 0.58
N LYS A 19 16.57 -1.82 -0.34
CA LYS A 19 17.57 -1.66 -1.40
C LYS A 19 17.01 -1.07 -2.68
N MET A 20 15.69 -0.99 -2.80
CA MET A 20 15.04 -0.45 -4.00
C MET A 20 15.17 1.08 -4.07
N PRO A 21 15.31 1.65 -5.29
CA PRO A 21 15.12 3.07 -5.51
C PRO A 21 13.64 3.45 -5.30
N VAL A 22 13.38 4.70 -4.94
CA VAL A 22 12.02 5.19 -4.63
C VAL A 22 11.03 4.92 -5.76
N GLN A 23 11.43 5.19 -7.01
CA GLN A 23 10.58 4.95 -8.18
C GLN A 23 10.19 3.48 -8.31
N ALA A 24 11.12 2.54 -8.11
CA ALA A 24 10.82 1.11 -8.20
C ALA A 24 9.84 0.65 -7.10
N ILE A 25 9.88 1.27 -5.92
CA ILE A 25 8.90 0.97 -4.85
C ILE A 25 7.50 1.43 -5.28
N GLN A 26 7.39 2.64 -5.84
CA GLN A 26 6.12 3.18 -6.33
C GLN A 26 5.57 2.35 -7.50
N ASP A 27 6.44 1.97 -8.43
CA ASP A 27 6.10 1.13 -9.58
C ASP A 27 5.62 -0.25 -9.12
N GLU A 28 6.34 -0.90 -8.20
CA GLU A 28 5.94 -2.23 -7.69
C GLU A 28 4.64 -2.16 -6.88
N LEU A 29 4.41 -1.12 -6.08
CA LEU A 29 3.13 -0.90 -5.41
C LEU A 29 1.98 -0.79 -6.41
N ASN A 30 2.13 0.04 -7.44
CA ASN A 30 1.12 0.18 -8.49
C ASN A 30 0.90 -1.11 -9.27
N ALA A 31 1.98 -1.86 -9.56
CA ALA A 31 1.88 -3.12 -10.27
C ALA A 31 1.12 -4.19 -9.46
N LEU A 32 1.45 -4.35 -8.17
CA LEU A 32 0.75 -5.28 -7.27
C LEU A 32 -0.73 -4.92 -7.12
N ILE A 33 -1.05 -3.64 -7.02
CA ILE A 33 -2.42 -3.18 -6.77
C ILE A 33 -3.26 -3.19 -8.04
N TYR A 34 -2.72 -2.73 -9.18
CA TYR A 34 -3.52 -2.38 -10.36
C TYR A 34 -3.23 -3.23 -11.62
N GLU A 35 -2.07 -3.87 -11.75
CA GLU A 35 -1.72 -4.57 -12.99
C GLU A 35 -2.25 -6.01 -13.03
N GLU A 36 -3.15 -6.28 -13.97
CA GLU A 36 -3.81 -7.59 -14.11
C GLU A 36 -2.81 -8.74 -14.33
N GLU A 37 -1.75 -8.50 -15.12
CA GLU A 37 -0.74 -9.52 -15.40
C GLU A 37 0.07 -9.89 -14.15
N VAL A 38 0.38 -8.91 -13.29
CA VAL A 38 1.03 -9.16 -12.00
C VAL A 38 0.08 -9.90 -11.07
N GLN A 39 -1.17 -9.46 -10.95
CA GLN A 39 -2.19 -10.17 -10.14
C GLN A 39 -2.34 -11.64 -10.56
N LYS A 40 -2.38 -11.93 -11.87
CA LYS A 40 -2.39 -13.30 -12.40
C LYS A 40 -1.13 -14.08 -12.02
N ALA A 41 0.05 -13.48 -12.13
CA ALA A 41 1.31 -14.10 -11.75
C ALA A 41 1.39 -14.43 -10.24
N CYS A 42 0.69 -13.65 -9.41
CA CYS A 42 0.55 -13.87 -7.97
C CYS A 42 -0.52 -14.91 -7.62
N ASP A 43 -1.37 -15.34 -8.57
CA ASP A 43 -2.66 -16.00 -8.31
C ASP A 43 -3.56 -15.20 -7.33
N ALA A 44 -3.52 -13.87 -7.43
CA ALA A 44 -4.25 -12.97 -6.54
C ALA A 44 -5.73 -12.87 -6.92
N LYS A 45 -6.61 -13.34 -6.04
CA LYS A 45 -8.07 -13.44 -6.27
C LYS A 45 -8.89 -12.87 -5.11
N ASP A 46 -8.33 -12.89 -3.90
CA ASP A 46 -9.04 -12.49 -2.69
C ASP A 46 -9.08 -10.97 -2.60
N ARG A 47 -10.25 -10.38 -2.36
CA ARG A 47 -10.40 -8.92 -2.31
C ARG A 47 -10.01 -8.41 -0.93
N GLU A 48 -9.13 -7.43 -0.91
CA GLU A 48 -8.60 -6.83 0.31
C GLU A 48 -8.67 -5.31 0.23
N LEU A 49 -8.87 -4.66 1.38
CA LEU A 49 -8.81 -3.21 1.53
C LEU A 49 -7.50 -2.82 2.21
N LEU A 50 -6.64 -2.11 1.49
CA LEU A 50 -5.49 -1.41 2.06
C LEU A 50 -5.95 -0.03 2.59
N SER A 51 -5.77 0.20 3.90
CA SER A 51 -5.94 1.52 4.51
C SER A 51 -4.60 2.08 4.93
N ILE A 52 -4.27 3.31 4.50
CA ILE A 52 -3.08 4.07 4.92
C ILE A 52 -3.55 5.34 5.63
N ILE A 53 -3.10 5.58 6.86
CA ILE A 53 -3.38 6.81 7.60
C ILE A 53 -2.09 7.61 7.75
N ILE A 54 -2.14 8.86 7.32
CA ILE A 54 -1.00 9.79 7.26
C ILE A 54 -1.39 11.20 7.69
N VAL A 55 -0.46 11.98 8.23
CA VAL A 55 -0.71 13.39 8.54
C VAL A 55 -0.98 14.16 7.25
N GLN A 56 -2.00 15.03 7.27
CA GLN A 56 -2.50 15.71 6.09
C GLN A 56 -1.39 16.42 5.26
N PRO A 57 -0.41 17.14 5.87
CA PRO A 57 0.65 17.80 5.11
C PRO A 57 1.55 16.86 4.28
N LYS A 58 1.56 15.55 4.57
CA LYS A 58 2.42 14.57 3.90
C LYS A 58 1.65 13.64 2.95
N ALA A 59 0.33 13.80 2.85
CA ALA A 59 -0.52 12.93 2.02
C ALA A 59 -0.11 12.91 0.54
N TYR A 60 0.45 14.03 0.04
CA TYR A 60 0.93 14.17 -1.35
C TYR A 60 2.01 13.14 -1.74
N HIS A 61 2.72 12.58 -0.75
CA HIS A 61 3.68 11.51 -1.02
C HIS A 61 3.04 10.24 -1.59
N PHE A 62 1.72 10.10 -1.50
CA PHE A 62 0.96 8.96 -2.03
C PHE A 62 0.17 9.29 -3.29
N ASP A 63 0.45 10.41 -3.97
CA ASP A 63 -0.25 10.79 -5.21
C ASP A 63 0.03 9.87 -6.40
N PHE A 64 1.03 8.99 -6.28
CA PHE A 64 1.29 7.94 -7.26
C PHE A 64 0.25 6.80 -7.25
N LEU A 65 -0.52 6.65 -6.16
CA LEU A 65 -1.61 5.67 -6.06
C LEU A 65 -2.86 6.22 -6.77
N GLN A 66 -3.25 5.60 -7.90
CA GLN A 66 -4.26 6.15 -8.80
C GLN A 66 -5.70 5.75 -8.44
N GLY A 67 -5.92 4.59 -7.85
CA GLY A 67 -7.24 4.06 -7.48
C GLY A 67 -7.50 4.13 -5.97
N LYS A 68 -7.37 5.32 -5.38
CA LYS A 68 -7.56 5.53 -3.93
C LYS A 68 -8.79 6.38 -3.64
N THR A 69 -9.51 6.03 -2.58
CA THR A 69 -10.50 6.90 -1.94
C THR A 69 -9.84 7.66 -0.80
N GLU A 70 -10.08 8.96 -0.72
CA GLU A 70 -9.51 9.82 0.32
C GLU A 70 -10.58 10.24 1.35
N TRP A 71 -10.27 10.02 2.63
CA TRP A 71 -11.09 10.48 3.75
C TRP A 71 -10.31 11.48 4.61
N LYS A 72 -10.96 12.60 4.96
CA LYS A 72 -10.45 13.51 5.99
C LYS A 72 -10.77 12.91 7.36
N VAL A 73 -9.73 12.51 8.09
CA VAL A 73 -9.90 11.87 9.40
C VAL A 73 -9.14 12.64 10.47
N ARG A 74 -9.56 12.43 11.71
CA ARG A 74 -8.94 13.02 12.89
C ARG A 74 -8.58 11.89 13.84
N GLY A 75 -7.32 11.85 14.24
CA GLY A 75 -6.78 10.75 15.04
C GLY A 75 -6.08 11.27 16.28
N LYS A 76 -6.18 10.51 17.37
CA LYS A 76 -5.35 10.68 18.56
C LYS A 76 -4.45 9.47 18.70
N TRP A 77 -3.16 9.68 18.48
CA TRP A 77 -2.14 8.68 18.82
C TRP A 77 -1.73 8.87 20.28
N LYS A 78 -1.60 7.79 21.04
CA LYS A 78 -1.10 7.87 22.42
C LYS A 78 0.40 8.17 22.37
N LYS A 79 0.76 9.45 22.33
CA LYS A 79 2.12 9.94 22.64
C LYS A 79 2.17 10.43 24.09
N ASP A 80 3.31 10.20 24.73
CA ASP A 80 3.65 10.79 26.01
C ASP A 80 3.56 12.32 25.90
N GLU A 81 2.69 12.90 26.73
CA GLU A 81 2.48 14.35 26.94
C GLU A 81 1.98 15.17 25.75
N GLY A 82 0.66 15.35 25.66
CA GLY A 82 0.00 16.35 24.80
C GLY A 82 -1.37 15.93 24.28
N PHE A 83 -2.32 16.87 24.21
CA PHE A 83 -3.74 16.64 23.90
C PHE A 83 -4.16 17.17 22.52
N ASP A 84 -3.32 17.07 21.50
CA ASP A 84 -3.67 17.61 20.18
C ASP A 84 -4.31 16.55 19.26
N ILE A 85 -5.42 16.92 18.62
CA ILE A 85 -6.12 16.07 17.64
C ILE A 85 -5.47 16.30 16.28
N GLU A 86 -4.74 15.29 15.81
CA GLU A 86 -4.00 15.40 14.56
C GLU A 86 -4.94 15.32 13.34
N ARG A 87 -4.72 16.21 12.38
CA ARG A 87 -5.41 16.19 11.09
C ARG A 87 -4.73 15.19 10.19
N ASN A 88 -5.45 14.14 9.85
CA ASN A 88 -4.95 13.04 9.05
C ASN A 88 -5.77 12.88 7.77
N VAL A 89 -5.20 12.14 6.85
CA VAL A 89 -5.85 11.63 5.66
C VAL A 89 -5.79 10.11 5.73
N GLN A 90 -6.93 9.46 5.50
CA GLN A 90 -6.98 8.02 5.26
C GLN A 90 -7.12 7.79 3.76
N LEU A 91 -6.24 6.98 3.21
CA LEU A 91 -6.28 6.50 1.83
C LEU A 91 -6.70 5.04 1.85
N ASP A 92 -7.81 4.76 1.19
CA ASP A 92 -8.33 3.40 1.04
C ASP A 92 -8.19 2.94 -0.40
N VAL A 93 -7.59 1.76 -0.60
CA VAL A 93 -7.31 1.17 -1.91
C VAL A 93 -7.73 -0.29 -1.87
N GLU A 94 -8.65 -0.68 -2.75
CA GLU A 94 -8.96 -2.09 -2.96
C GLU A 94 -7.87 -2.74 -3.82
N PHE A 95 -7.43 -3.93 -3.43
CA PHE A 95 -6.50 -4.74 -4.20
C PHE A 95 -6.86 -6.23 -4.11
N LYS A 96 -6.15 -7.07 -4.87
CA LYS A 96 -6.27 -8.51 -4.77
C LYS A 96 -5.05 -9.11 -4.08
N ASP A 97 -5.28 -10.01 -3.15
CA ASP A 97 -4.25 -10.84 -2.54
C ASP A 97 -4.35 -12.30 -2.99
N ALA A 98 -3.24 -13.00 -2.84
CA ALA A 98 -3.17 -14.44 -3.00
C ALA A 98 -3.62 -15.13 -1.71
N ALA A 99 -4.03 -16.39 -1.83
CA ALA A 99 -4.50 -17.18 -0.67
C ALA A 99 -3.43 -17.37 0.44
N ASP A 100 -2.15 -17.16 0.14
CA ASP A 100 -1.04 -17.16 1.11
C ASP A 100 -0.69 -15.76 1.68
N GLU A 101 -1.51 -14.76 1.34
CA GLU A 101 -1.41 -13.33 1.71
C GLU A 101 -0.10 -12.68 1.27
N CYS A 102 0.57 -13.23 0.24
CA CYS A 102 1.89 -12.77 -0.14
C CYS A 102 1.91 -11.36 -0.74
N VAL A 103 0.83 -10.93 -1.40
CA VAL A 103 0.73 -9.58 -1.99
C VAL A 103 0.54 -8.54 -0.90
N GLY A 104 -0.38 -8.77 0.04
CA GLY A 104 -0.61 -7.87 1.18
C GLY A 104 0.65 -7.71 2.03
N LYS A 105 1.35 -8.81 2.34
CA LYS A 105 2.65 -8.76 3.04
C LYS A 105 3.66 -7.91 2.29
N ARG A 106 3.80 -8.11 0.97
CA ARG A 106 4.74 -7.36 0.13
C ARG A 106 4.40 -5.87 0.07
N ILE A 107 3.12 -5.51 -0.05
CA ILE A 107 2.66 -4.12 0.00
C ILE A 107 3.07 -3.45 1.32
N ILE A 108 2.86 -4.13 2.46
CA ILE A 108 3.22 -3.58 3.77
C ILE A 108 4.75 -3.37 3.89
N GLU A 109 5.57 -4.28 3.38
CA GLU A 109 7.03 -4.12 3.35
C GLU A 109 7.46 -2.94 2.48
N LEU A 110 6.91 -2.82 1.27
CA LEU A 110 7.16 -1.69 0.36
C LEU A 110 6.77 -0.35 1.00
N LEU A 111 5.62 -0.29 1.67
CA LEU A 111 5.17 0.91 2.39
C LEU A 111 6.09 1.28 3.55
N LYS A 112 6.61 0.30 4.30
CA LYS A 112 7.60 0.55 5.37
C LYS A 112 8.89 1.14 4.80
N ALA A 113 9.41 0.58 3.71
CA ALA A 113 10.61 1.10 3.05
C ALA A 113 10.37 2.48 2.44
N TYR A 114 9.20 2.71 1.83
CA TYR A 114 8.80 4.01 1.30
C TYR A 114 8.71 5.07 2.40
N ASN A 115 8.12 4.72 3.55
CA ASN A 115 8.05 5.60 4.70
C ASN A 115 9.44 6.01 5.19
N ALA A 116 10.36 5.04 5.32
CA ALA A 116 11.72 5.30 5.78
C ALA A 116 12.52 6.20 4.81
N LYS A 117 12.25 6.13 3.51
CA LYS A 117 12.99 6.87 2.47
C LYS A 117 12.41 8.25 2.16
N VAL A 118 11.08 8.40 2.21
CA VAL A 118 10.38 9.57 1.63
C VAL A 118 9.50 10.25 2.67
N VAL A 119 8.55 9.53 3.24
CA VAL A 119 7.46 10.13 4.04
C VAL A 119 7.94 10.54 5.44
N SER A 120 8.85 9.76 6.01
CA SER A 120 9.44 9.97 7.34
C SER A 120 8.39 10.14 8.45
N GLU A 121 7.33 9.32 8.44
CA GLU A 121 6.44 9.22 9.60
C GLU A 121 7.04 8.34 10.67
N LYS A 122 6.97 8.82 11.93
CA LYS A 122 7.32 8.00 13.09
C LYS A 122 6.40 6.78 13.21
N LEU A 123 5.12 6.95 12.86
CA LEU A 123 4.09 5.91 12.86
C LEU A 123 3.27 6.06 11.58
N LEU A 124 3.73 5.48 10.47
CA LEU A 124 2.87 5.28 9.32
C LEU A 124 1.95 4.09 9.62
N TYR A 125 0.66 4.35 9.78
CA TYR A 125 -0.31 3.29 9.97
C TYR A 125 -0.78 2.79 8.60
N ALA A 126 -0.52 1.52 8.32
CA ALA A 126 -1.03 0.82 7.16
C ALA A 126 -1.55 -0.56 7.59
N ARG A 127 -2.70 -0.97 7.06
CA ARG A 127 -3.26 -2.31 7.27
C ARG A 127 -3.98 -2.79 6.02
N THR A 128 -4.08 -4.11 5.88
CA THR A 128 -4.97 -4.78 4.93
C THR A 128 -6.06 -5.52 5.70
N ILE A 129 -7.29 -5.54 5.16
CA ILE A 129 -8.40 -6.32 5.71
C ILE A 129 -9.20 -6.98 4.58
N PRO A 130 -9.68 -8.23 4.76
CA PRO A 130 -10.51 -8.90 3.77
C PRO A 130 -11.81 -8.13 3.51
N ILE A 131 -12.25 -8.11 2.26
CA ILE A 131 -13.55 -7.57 1.85
C ILE A 131 -14.49 -8.74 1.58
N GLU A 132 -15.44 -8.95 2.51
CA GLU A 132 -16.47 -9.98 2.35
C GLU A 132 -17.56 -9.55 1.35
N GLU A 133 -18.07 -8.33 1.50
CA GLU A 133 -19.08 -7.72 0.64
C GLU A 133 -18.80 -6.23 0.47
N GLY A 134 -19.10 -5.69 -0.70
CA GLY A 134 -18.92 -4.27 -0.98
C GLY A 134 -19.69 -3.82 -2.20
N THR A 135 -20.05 -2.55 -2.23
CA THR A 135 -20.59 -1.85 -3.41
C THR A 135 -19.76 -0.59 -3.63
N LEU A 136 -19.63 -0.21 -4.89
CA LEU A 136 -19.22 1.14 -5.28
C LEU A 136 -20.43 2.08 -5.19
#